data_AF-A0A9D7J934-F1
#
_entry.id   AF-A0A9D7J934-F1
#
_cell.length_a   1.000
_cell.length_b   1.000
_cell.length_c   1.000
_cell.angle_alpha   90.00
_cell.angle_beta   90.00
_cell.angle_gamma   90.00
#
_symmetry.space_group_name_H-M   'P 1'
#
loop_
_entity.id
_entity.type
_entity.pdbx_description
1 polymer ?
#
loop_
_entity_poly.entity_id
_entity_poly.type
_entity_poly.pdbx_seq_one_letter_code
_entity_poly.pdbx_strand_id
1 'polypeptide(L)'
;MSEVQPEEHLVILIPGIRDVGAWINESRVVLEAAGFVVEGAQDNFFGVVGFLWPFPGARDRALRKVLAGIRQAMHAHPKATRVSFIAHSFGSYMLAEILDREPDLFRGTVRLENVIVCGSVLKDSFPFERIRQRIGGRFLADIGTHDQWPVIAETFSFIFGSAGTYGFKGAPVVDRYHQGLRHGSFFEGGFLARWWVPVLQGAAPAPGTAKPKSPWWFTLLTEVRHLLTGALTALLACLLVFAELAYLFPPEPLRVVVPTNAPASLEQPIRLVESRMSEKCPLPAWLCWVAPLQPLLLARDYPGMRAFDDTLLRIELCDGFEYPPGGDRTTDPFEIAEQLSARFPQCMRLDTEEASGKASWTAIPEAMTPYTNSNGDRRLLCGCSAEQTRTITGGQSP
;
A
#
# COMPACT_ATOMS: atom_id res chain seq x y z
N MET A 1 -34.57 -55.86 -5.51
CA MET A 1 -33.15 -55.56 -5.22
C MET A 1 -32.89 -54.17 -5.75
N SER A 2 -32.67 -53.20 -4.85
CA SER A 2 -32.29 -51.83 -5.24
C SER A 2 -30.91 -51.91 -5.89
N GLU A 3 -30.81 -51.53 -7.15
CA GLU A 3 -29.54 -51.39 -7.88
C GLU A 3 -28.72 -50.32 -7.15
N VAL A 4 -27.67 -50.76 -6.43
CA VAL A 4 -26.75 -49.85 -5.75
C VAL A 4 -26.06 -49.03 -6.84
N GLN A 5 -26.52 -47.79 -7.04
CA GLN A 5 -25.85 -46.89 -7.96
C GLN A 5 -24.41 -46.68 -7.50
N PRO A 6 -23.43 -46.71 -8.42
CA PRO A 6 -22.02 -46.59 -8.07
C PRO A 6 -21.78 -45.28 -7.33
N GLU A 7 -20.99 -45.36 -6.24
CA GLU A 7 -20.61 -44.20 -5.44
C GLU A 7 -19.88 -43.15 -6.29
N GLU A 8 -20.40 -41.93 -6.27
CA GLU A 8 -19.86 -40.83 -7.07
C GLU A 8 -18.58 -40.28 -6.43
N HIS A 9 -17.58 -39.98 -7.26
CA HIS A 9 -16.30 -39.40 -6.84
C HIS A 9 -16.14 -38.04 -7.46
N LEU A 10 -16.30 -37.01 -6.63
CA LEU A 10 -16.17 -35.62 -7.00
C LEU A 10 -14.70 -35.17 -6.95
N VAL A 11 -14.22 -34.56 -8.02
CA VAL A 11 -12.89 -33.95 -8.14
C VAL A 11 -13.05 -32.45 -8.27
N ILE A 12 -12.56 -31.70 -7.29
CA ILE A 12 -12.65 -30.24 -7.26
C ILE A 12 -11.31 -29.63 -7.68
N LEU A 13 -11.34 -28.85 -8.74
CA LEU A 13 -10.20 -28.13 -9.30
C LEU A 13 -10.12 -26.72 -8.69
N ILE A 14 -8.97 -26.37 -8.11
CA ILE A 14 -8.71 -25.07 -7.48
C ILE A 14 -7.57 -24.36 -8.23
N PRO A 15 -7.89 -23.32 -9.01
CA PRO A 15 -6.90 -22.64 -9.85
C PRO A 15 -6.01 -21.66 -9.10
N GLY A 16 -4.95 -21.26 -9.82
CA GLY A 16 -4.01 -20.26 -9.39
C GLY A 16 -4.53 -18.83 -9.50
N ILE A 17 -3.61 -17.89 -9.25
CA ILE A 17 -3.88 -16.47 -9.37
C ILE A 17 -4.07 -16.07 -10.84
N ARG A 18 -5.06 -15.20 -11.13
CA ARG A 18 -5.36 -14.68 -12.49
C ARG A 18 -5.66 -15.74 -13.56
N ASP A 19 -6.01 -16.96 -13.17
CA ASP A 19 -6.39 -17.97 -14.13
C ASP A 19 -7.84 -17.77 -14.57
N VAL A 20 -8.06 -17.73 -15.89
CA VAL A 20 -9.40 -17.71 -16.51
C VAL A 20 -10.04 -19.11 -16.53
N GLY A 21 -9.34 -20.12 -16.01
CA GLY A 21 -9.84 -21.48 -15.88
C GLY A 21 -9.84 -22.25 -17.20
N ALA A 22 -9.07 -21.82 -18.19
CA ALA A 22 -9.01 -22.52 -19.49
C ALA A 22 -8.64 -24.00 -19.32
N TRP A 23 -7.67 -24.27 -18.43
CA TRP A 23 -7.23 -25.64 -18.14
C TRP A 23 -8.25 -26.46 -17.32
N ILE A 24 -9.19 -25.82 -16.62
CA ILE A 24 -10.25 -26.51 -15.87
C ILE A 24 -11.12 -27.28 -16.87
N ASN A 25 -11.46 -26.66 -17.99
CA ASN A 25 -12.25 -27.31 -19.04
C ASN A 25 -11.48 -28.46 -19.71
N GLU A 26 -10.20 -28.28 -20.00
CA GLU A 26 -9.35 -29.34 -20.57
C GLU A 26 -9.19 -30.51 -19.60
N SER A 27 -8.97 -30.21 -18.32
CA SER A 27 -8.84 -31.22 -17.27
C SER A 27 -10.15 -31.97 -17.03
N ARG A 28 -11.28 -31.26 -17.08
CA ARG A 28 -12.62 -31.82 -16.97
C ARG A 28 -12.84 -32.90 -18.01
N VAL A 29 -12.52 -32.65 -19.27
CA VAL A 29 -12.70 -33.64 -20.36
C VAL A 29 -11.96 -34.95 -20.04
N VAL A 30 -10.71 -34.88 -19.59
CA VAL A 30 -9.90 -36.07 -19.29
C VAL A 30 -10.39 -36.82 -18.05
N LEU A 31 -10.78 -36.08 -17.00
CA LEU A 31 -11.23 -36.65 -15.73
C LEU A 31 -12.65 -37.24 -15.84
N GLU A 32 -13.57 -36.57 -16.54
CA GLU A 32 -14.92 -37.08 -16.78
C GLU A 32 -14.89 -38.33 -17.68
N ALA A 33 -14.01 -38.35 -18.70
CA ALA A 33 -13.78 -39.55 -19.51
C ALA A 33 -13.25 -40.73 -18.69
N ALA A 34 -12.60 -40.46 -17.54
CA ALA A 34 -12.14 -41.48 -16.60
C ALA A 34 -13.18 -41.86 -15.53
N GLY A 35 -14.39 -41.31 -15.59
CA GLY A 35 -15.52 -41.63 -14.72
C GLY A 35 -15.65 -40.78 -13.45
N PHE A 36 -14.95 -39.64 -13.37
CA PHE A 36 -15.09 -38.70 -12.25
C PHE A 36 -16.15 -37.64 -12.53
N VAL A 37 -16.78 -37.13 -11.48
CA VAL A 37 -17.53 -35.87 -11.54
C VAL A 37 -16.56 -34.76 -11.21
N VAL A 38 -16.51 -33.71 -12.02
CA VAL A 38 -15.50 -32.66 -11.90
C VAL A 38 -16.17 -31.33 -11.68
N GLU A 39 -15.65 -30.53 -10.76
CA GLU A 39 -16.09 -29.15 -10.57
C GLU A 39 -14.93 -28.20 -10.36
N GLY A 40 -15.09 -26.96 -10.82
CA GLY A 40 -14.15 -25.88 -10.54
C GLY A 40 -14.61 -25.09 -9.32
N ALA A 41 -13.76 -24.93 -8.30
CA ALA A 41 -14.02 -24.01 -7.20
C ALA A 41 -13.41 -22.65 -7.52
N GLN A 42 -14.01 -21.92 -8.47
CA GLN A 42 -13.59 -20.56 -8.79
C GLN A 42 -14.76 -19.62 -9.04
N ASP A 43 -14.67 -18.43 -8.43
CA ASP A 43 -15.35 -17.24 -8.90
C ASP A 43 -14.47 -16.00 -8.63
N ASN A 44 -13.79 -15.52 -9.67
CA ASN A 44 -13.00 -14.28 -9.81
C ASN A 44 -11.45 -14.32 -9.78
N PHE A 45 -10.93 -13.41 -10.62
CA PHE A 45 -9.53 -13.00 -10.81
C PHE A 45 -8.94 -12.39 -9.52
N PHE A 46 -8.06 -13.11 -8.82
CA PHE A 46 -7.29 -12.52 -7.73
C PHE A 46 -6.08 -11.76 -8.30
N GLY A 47 -5.89 -10.49 -7.90
CA GLY A 47 -4.83 -9.65 -8.45
C GLY A 47 -3.46 -9.89 -7.80
N VAL A 48 -2.37 -9.70 -8.56
CA VAL A 48 -0.98 -9.86 -8.08
C VAL A 48 -0.69 -9.01 -6.85
N VAL A 49 -1.24 -7.79 -6.79
CA VAL A 49 -1.09 -6.91 -5.62
C VAL A 49 -1.69 -7.56 -4.38
N GLY A 50 -2.92 -8.06 -4.44
CA GLY A 50 -3.57 -8.74 -3.30
C GLY A 50 -2.87 -10.03 -2.87
N PHE A 51 -2.18 -10.69 -3.81
CA PHE A 51 -1.36 -11.88 -3.54
C PHE A 51 -0.09 -11.54 -2.76
N LEU A 52 0.64 -10.52 -3.18
CA LEU A 52 1.87 -10.08 -2.50
C LEU A 52 1.61 -9.24 -1.24
N TRP A 53 0.42 -8.64 -1.11
CA TRP A 53 0.09 -7.75 -0.01
C TRP A 53 0.18 -8.47 1.35
N PRO A 54 0.94 -7.97 2.34
CA PRO A 54 1.19 -8.73 3.57
C PRO A 54 -0.04 -8.90 4.46
N PHE A 55 -1.05 -8.02 4.34
CA PHE A 55 -2.22 -8.03 5.21
C PHE A 55 -3.28 -9.08 4.81
N PRO A 56 -3.93 -9.74 5.78
CA PRO A 56 -4.78 -10.91 5.53
C PRO A 56 -6.09 -10.57 4.80
N GLY A 57 -6.60 -9.34 4.89
CA GLY A 57 -7.95 -9.00 4.43
C GLY A 57 -8.25 -9.30 2.95
N ALA A 58 -7.29 -9.12 2.04
CA ALA A 58 -7.47 -9.46 0.63
C ALA A 58 -7.53 -11.00 0.42
N ARG A 59 -6.65 -11.74 1.10
CA ARG A 59 -6.60 -13.20 1.03
C ARG A 59 -7.81 -13.85 1.71
N ASP A 60 -8.27 -13.33 2.84
CA ASP A 60 -9.45 -13.87 3.53
C ASP A 60 -10.70 -13.74 2.66
N ARG A 61 -10.81 -12.68 1.86
CA ARG A 61 -11.89 -12.56 0.85
C ARG A 61 -11.77 -13.64 -0.22
N ALA A 62 -10.57 -13.87 -0.75
CA ALA A 62 -10.33 -14.92 -1.74
C ALA A 62 -10.63 -16.32 -1.16
N LEU A 63 -10.17 -16.58 0.07
CA LEU A 63 -10.41 -17.82 0.81
C LEU A 63 -11.90 -18.09 0.98
N ARG A 64 -12.68 -17.09 1.43
CA ARG A 64 -14.14 -17.24 1.57
C ARG A 64 -14.83 -17.56 0.24
N LYS A 65 -14.37 -16.98 -0.87
CA LYS A 65 -14.90 -17.27 -2.21
C LYS A 65 -14.60 -18.70 -2.63
N VAL A 66 -13.34 -19.15 -2.49
CA VAL A 66 -12.97 -20.53 -2.81
C VAL A 66 -13.74 -21.51 -1.92
N LEU A 67 -13.86 -21.23 -0.62
CA LEU A 67 -14.66 -22.05 0.31
C LEU A 67 -16.15 -22.11 -0.11
N ALA A 68 -16.74 -20.99 -0.50
CA ALA A 68 -18.11 -20.96 -1.01
C ALA A 68 -18.26 -21.82 -2.28
N GLY A 69 -17.31 -21.74 -3.22
CA GLY A 69 -17.28 -22.57 -4.42
C GLY A 69 -17.13 -24.07 -4.12
N ILE A 70 -16.28 -24.44 -3.17
CA ILE A 70 -16.15 -25.83 -2.70
C ILE A 70 -17.48 -26.33 -2.13
N ARG A 71 -18.11 -25.55 -1.23
CA ARG A 71 -19.42 -25.91 -0.65
C ARG A 71 -20.49 -26.03 -1.71
N GLN A 72 -20.53 -25.12 -2.67
CA GLN A 72 -21.48 -25.17 -3.79
C GLN A 72 -21.28 -26.43 -4.64
N ALA A 73 -20.05 -26.79 -4.99
CA ALA A 73 -19.75 -28.02 -5.72
C ALA A 73 -20.20 -29.27 -4.95
N MET A 74 -19.92 -29.33 -3.64
CA MET A 74 -20.36 -30.44 -2.79
C MET A 74 -21.90 -30.50 -2.67
N HIS A 75 -22.58 -29.35 -2.58
CA HIS A 75 -24.03 -29.30 -2.53
C HIS A 75 -24.71 -29.68 -3.85
N ALA A 76 -24.08 -29.37 -4.99
CA ALA A 76 -24.57 -29.75 -6.31
C ALA A 76 -24.51 -31.27 -6.54
N HIS A 77 -23.61 -31.96 -5.85
CA HIS A 77 -23.34 -33.39 -6.00
C HIS A 77 -23.56 -34.16 -4.67
N PRO A 78 -24.80 -34.22 -4.16
CA PRO A 78 -25.10 -34.82 -2.85
C PRO A 78 -24.88 -36.35 -2.79
N LYS A 79 -24.70 -37.00 -3.96
CA LYS A 79 -24.37 -38.43 -4.06
C LYS A 79 -22.87 -38.70 -3.94
N ALA A 80 -22.02 -37.68 -3.98
CA ALA A 80 -20.58 -37.83 -3.85
C ALA A 80 -20.20 -38.24 -2.42
N THR A 81 -19.75 -39.49 -2.25
CA THR A 81 -19.22 -39.99 -0.97
C THR A 81 -17.73 -39.72 -0.84
N ARG A 82 -17.04 -39.44 -1.96
CA ARG A 82 -15.61 -39.19 -2.03
C ARG A 82 -15.34 -37.88 -2.74
N VAL A 83 -14.50 -37.04 -2.12
CA VAL A 83 -14.04 -35.78 -2.70
C VAL A 83 -12.52 -35.81 -2.84
N SER A 84 -12.00 -35.38 -3.98
CA SER A 84 -10.57 -35.14 -4.17
C SER A 84 -10.32 -33.73 -4.67
N PHE A 85 -9.16 -33.17 -4.34
CA PHE A 85 -8.76 -31.85 -4.80
C PHE A 85 -7.56 -31.91 -5.72
N ILE A 86 -7.57 -31.08 -6.75
CA ILE A 86 -6.39 -30.73 -7.53
C ILE A 86 -6.23 -29.22 -7.44
N ALA A 87 -5.16 -28.76 -6.79
CA ALA A 87 -4.92 -27.35 -6.55
C ALA A 87 -3.61 -26.87 -7.17
N HIS A 88 -3.67 -25.74 -7.86
CA HIS A 88 -2.54 -25.18 -8.59
C HIS A 88 -2.08 -23.86 -8.00
N SER A 89 -0.77 -23.65 -7.89
CA SER A 89 -0.21 -22.34 -7.56
C SER A 89 -0.84 -21.76 -6.29
N PHE A 90 -1.37 -20.54 -6.33
CA PHE A 90 -2.10 -19.93 -5.22
C PHE A 90 -3.29 -20.76 -4.70
N GLY A 91 -3.92 -21.57 -5.55
CA GLY A 91 -4.96 -22.51 -5.15
C GLY A 91 -4.48 -23.53 -4.11
N SER A 92 -3.20 -23.92 -4.14
CA SER A 92 -2.66 -24.84 -3.13
C SER A 92 -2.64 -24.21 -1.74
N TYR A 93 -2.30 -22.91 -1.66
CA TYR A 93 -2.34 -22.14 -0.43
C TYR A 93 -3.78 -21.95 0.07
N MET A 94 -4.72 -21.61 -0.82
CA MET A 94 -6.14 -21.50 -0.47
C MET A 94 -6.70 -22.80 0.08
N LEU A 95 -6.43 -23.93 -0.59
CA LEU A 95 -6.89 -25.23 -0.13
C LEU A 95 -6.30 -25.57 1.25
N ALA A 96 -5.00 -25.39 1.44
CA ALA A 96 -4.35 -25.73 2.70
C ALA A 96 -4.90 -24.89 3.87
N GLU A 97 -5.13 -23.60 3.66
CA GLU A 97 -5.75 -22.72 4.65
C GLU A 97 -7.21 -23.09 4.93
N ILE A 98 -8.00 -23.44 3.90
CA ILE A 98 -9.38 -23.91 4.08
C ILE A 98 -9.39 -25.20 4.90
N LEU A 99 -8.54 -26.16 4.55
CA LEU A 99 -8.44 -27.40 5.31
C LEU A 99 -8.00 -27.11 6.75
N ASP A 100 -7.06 -26.21 7.02
CA ASP A 100 -6.67 -25.89 8.39
C ASP A 100 -7.80 -25.21 9.19
N ARG A 101 -8.53 -24.26 8.58
CA ARG A 101 -9.56 -23.44 9.26
C ARG A 101 -10.94 -24.09 9.34
N GLU A 102 -11.27 -25.01 8.44
CA GLU A 102 -12.57 -25.66 8.35
C GLU A 102 -12.44 -27.17 8.64
N PRO A 103 -12.16 -27.57 9.90
CA PRO A 103 -12.03 -28.98 10.28
C PRO A 103 -13.29 -29.81 10.00
N ASP A 104 -14.42 -29.14 9.89
CA ASP A 104 -15.75 -29.75 9.82
C ASP A 104 -16.25 -29.90 8.38
N LEU A 105 -15.48 -29.42 7.39
CA LEU A 105 -15.87 -29.39 5.98
C LEU A 105 -16.22 -30.77 5.42
N PHE A 106 -15.58 -31.83 5.92
CA PHE A 106 -15.78 -33.22 5.50
C PHE A 106 -16.31 -34.12 6.64
N ARG A 107 -17.09 -33.57 7.58
CA ARG A 107 -17.77 -34.40 8.58
C ARG A 107 -18.99 -35.09 7.96
N GLY A 108 -19.19 -36.37 8.29
CA GLY A 108 -20.37 -37.14 7.89
C GLY A 108 -20.05 -38.19 6.81
N THR A 109 -20.90 -38.26 5.78
CA THR A 109 -20.85 -39.29 4.72
C THR A 109 -19.82 -39.01 3.63
N VAL A 110 -19.29 -37.78 3.56
CA VAL A 110 -18.33 -37.36 2.52
C VAL A 110 -16.92 -37.43 3.07
N ARG A 111 -16.04 -38.18 2.42
CA ARG A 111 -14.63 -38.31 2.81
C ARG A 111 -13.71 -37.57 1.85
N LEU A 112 -12.73 -36.86 2.40
CA LEU A 112 -11.62 -36.30 1.62
C LEU A 112 -10.66 -37.44 1.25
N GLU A 113 -10.66 -37.84 -0.01
CA GLU A 113 -9.90 -38.97 -0.53
C GLU A 113 -8.47 -38.57 -0.90
N ASN A 114 -8.27 -37.76 -1.95
CA ASN A 114 -6.94 -37.36 -2.40
C ASN A 114 -6.80 -35.84 -2.46
N VAL A 115 -5.59 -35.36 -2.22
CA VAL A 115 -5.20 -33.98 -2.50
C VAL A 115 -3.96 -34.00 -3.37
N ILE A 116 -4.05 -33.36 -4.53
CA ILE A 116 -2.95 -33.19 -5.47
C ILE A 116 -2.67 -31.70 -5.55
N VAL A 117 -1.43 -31.30 -5.28
CA VAL A 117 -0.97 -29.92 -5.48
C VAL A 117 0.08 -29.87 -6.57
N CYS A 118 0.05 -28.86 -7.43
CA CYS A 118 1.05 -28.64 -8.47
C CYS A 118 1.45 -27.15 -8.54
N GLY A 119 2.72 -26.88 -8.85
CA GLY A 119 3.27 -25.52 -8.81
C GLY A 119 3.04 -24.81 -7.47
N SER A 120 3.00 -25.57 -6.37
CA SER A 120 2.54 -25.10 -5.06
C SER A 120 3.35 -23.92 -4.53
N VAL A 121 2.67 -22.90 -3.99
CA VAL A 121 3.30 -21.76 -3.30
C VAL A 121 3.29 -21.92 -1.77
N LEU A 122 3.08 -23.15 -1.27
CA LEU A 122 3.16 -23.45 0.14
C LEU A 122 4.62 -23.44 0.62
N LYS A 123 4.79 -23.19 1.93
CA LYS A 123 6.07 -23.42 2.61
C LYS A 123 6.40 -24.91 2.59
N ASP A 124 7.67 -25.22 2.37
CA ASP A 124 8.19 -26.59 2.42
C ASP A 124 7.99 -27.24 3.81
N SER A 125 7.90 -26.40 4.85
CA SER A 125 7.63 -26.74 6.25
C SER A 125 6.17 -26.58 6.67
N PHE A 126 5.22 -26.54 5.73
CA PHE A 126 3.79 -26.39 6.08
C PHE A 126 3.35 -27.51 7.05
N PRO A 127 2.60 -27.21 8.12
CA PRO A 127 2.29 -28.18 9.19
C PRO A 127 1.17 -29.14 8.77
N PHE A 128 1.47 -30.03 7.83
CA PHE A 128 0.52 -30.99 7.26
C PHE A 128 -0.13 -31.90 8.29
N GLU A 129 0.44 -32.05 9.47
CA GLU A 129 -0.04 -32.95 10.53
C GLU A 129 -1.44 -32.57 11.00
N ARG A 130 -1.81 -31.29 10.88
CA ARG A 130 -3.15 -30.77 11.19
C ARG A 130 -4.22 -31.19 10.18
N ILE A 131 -3.82 -31.46 8.94
CA ILE A 131 -4.74 -31.81 7.85
C ILE A 131 -4.65 -33.29 7.45
N ARG A 132 -3.49 -33.94 7.66
CA ARG A 132 -3.19 -35.27 7.16
C ARG A 132 -4.17 -36.33 7.65
N GLN A 133 -4.55 -36.29 8.93
CA GLN A 133 -5.46 -37.25 9.54
C GLN A 133 -6.86 -37.25 8.91
N ARG A 134 -7.21 -36.17 8.19
CA ARG A 134 -8.51 -36.00 7.54
C ARG A 134 -8.52 -36.45 6.08
N ILE A 135 -7.35 -36.78 5.54
CA ILE A 135 -7.19 -37.27 4.17
C ILE A 135 -7.18 -38.79 4.22
N GLY A 136 -8.25 -39.43 3.74
CA GLY A 136 -8.39 -40.88 3.72
C GLY A 136 -7.39 -41.56 2.78
N GLY A 137 -7.07 -40.92 1.66
CA GLY A 137 -6.12 -41.39 0.67
C GLY A 137 -4.79 -40.64 0.74
N ARG A 138 -4.39 -40.05 -0.39
CA ARG A 138 -3.02 -39.55 -0.60
C ARG A 138 -2.95 -38.03 -0.72
N PHE A 139 -1.85 -37.47 -0.22
CA PHE A 139 -1.46 -36.09 -0.49
C PHE A 139 -0.21 -36.10 -1.39
N LEU A 140 -0.33 -35.55 -2.60
CA LEU A 140 0.73 -35.57 -3.61
C LEU A 140 1.11 -34.16 -4.02
N ALA A 141 2.39 -33.97 -4.29
CA ALA A 141 2.93 -32.73 -4.83
C ALA A 141 3.65 -33.00 -6.14
N ASP A 142 3.08 -32.55 -7.26
CA ASP A 142 3.74 -32.57 -8.55
C ASP A 142 4.58 -31.30 -8.73
N ILE A 143 5.89 -31.49 -8.86
CA ILE A 143 6.92 -30.45 -8.78
C ILE A 143 7.54 -30.23 -10.16
N GLY A 144 7.47 -29.00 -10.63
CA GLY A 144 8.03 -28.58 -11.91
C GLY A 144 9.47 -28.16 -11.71
N THR A 145 10.41 -28.89 -12.29
CA THR A 145 11.85 -28.62 -12.06
C THR A 145 12.33 -27.30 -12.67
N HIS A 146 11.57 -26.73 -13.61
CA HIS A 146 11.80 -25.40 -14.19
C HIS A 146 10.69 -24.40 -13.79
N ASP A 147 9.90 -24.73 -12.78
CA ASP A 147 8.90 -23.82 -12.25
C ASP A 147 9.55 -22.81 -11.30
N GLN A 148 9.72 -21.58 -11.78
CA GLN A 148 10.34 -20.49 -11.05
C GLN A 148 9.36 -19.71 -10.16
N TRP A 149 8.05 -19.82 -10.39
CA TRP A 149 7.08 -18.94 -9.75
C TRP A 149 6.94 -19.15 -8.25
N PRO A 150 7.02 -20.38 -7.70
CA PRO A 150 7.06 -20.57 -6.25
C PRO A 150 8.27 -19.87 -5.59
N VAL A 151 9.45 -19.90 -6.22
CA VAL A 151 10.65 -19.20 -5.71
C VAL A 151 10.45 -17.67 -5.73
N ILE A 152 9.89 -17.14 -6.82
CA ILE A 152 9.56 -15.71 -6.93
C ILE A 152 8.52 -15.33 -5.87
N ALA A 153 7.48 -16.14 -5.68
CA ALA A 153 6.44 -15.90 -4.68
C ALA A 153 7.02 -15.85 -3.26
N GLU A 154 7.91 -16.78 -2.90
CA GLU A 154 8.62 -16.75 -1.61
C GLU A 154 9.56 -15.54 -1.45
N THR A 155 10.18 -15.09 -2.55
CA THR A 155 11.10 -13.95 -2.52
C THR A 155 10.37 -12.65 -2.19
N PHE A 156 9.15 -12.47 -2.71
CA PHE A 156 8.36 -11.24 -2.55
C PHE A 156 7.22 -11.35 -1.53
N SER A 157 7.11 -12.47 -0.80
CA SER A 157 6.07 -12.67 0.23
C SER A 157 6.60 -13.43 1.43
N PHE A 158 6.21 -13.01 2.63
CA PHE A 158 6.54 -13.72 3.88
C PHE A 158 5.68 -14.96 4.14
N ILE A 159 4.63 -15.15 3.34
CA ILE A 159 3.58 -16.15 3.58
C ILE A 159 3.75 -17.36 2.67
N PHE A 160 4.20 -17.12 1.44
CA PHE A 160 4.40 -18.18 0.46
C PHE A 160 5.75 -18.85 0.64
N GLY A 161 5.87 -20.02 0.05
CA GLY A 161 7.11 -20.77 -0.07
C GLY A 161 7.27 -21.35 -1.47
N SER A 162 8.36 -22.09 -1.63
CA SER A 162 8.83 -22.63 -2.89
C SER A 162 8.64 -24.14 -3.04
N ALA A 163 7.67 -24.74 -2.33
CA ALA A 163 7.44 -26.19 -2.35
C ALA A 163 7.14 -26.73 -3.76
N GLY A 164 6.50 -25.94 -4.64
CA GLY A 164 6.27 -26.30 -6.04
C GLY A 164 7.53 -26.39 -6.91
N THR A 165 8.67 -25.94 -6.39
CA THR A 165 9.99 -25.99 -7.05
C THR A 165 10.95 -26.96 -6.33
N TYR A 166 10.99 -26.92 -5.00
CA TYR A 166 11.94 -27.71 -4.21
C TYR A 166 11.34 -28.93 -3.51
N GLY A 167 10.02 -29.08 -3.52
CA GLY A 167 9.30 -30.09 -2.76
C GLY A 167 9.08 -29.74 -1.29
N PHE A 168 8.38 -30.63 -0.59
CA PHE A 168 8.09 -30.51 0.82
C PHE A 168 9.14 -31.24 1.67
N LYS A 169 9.51 -30.67 2.82
CA LYS A 169 10.54 -31.25 3.70
C LYS A 169 9.88 -32.00 4.85
N GLY A 170 10.00 -33.34 4.85
CA GLY A 170 9.58 -34.17 5.98
C GLY A 170 8.07 -34.26 6.21
N ALA A 171 7.26 -33.73 5.29
CA ALA A 171 5.81 -33.82 5.35
C ALA A 171 5.32 -35.19 4.85
N PRO A 172 4.12 -35.65 5.27
CA PRO A 172 3.46 -36.85 4.74
C PRO A 172 2.89 -36.62 3.32
N VAL A 173 3.72 -36.04 2.45
CA VAL A 173 3.43 -35.63 1.08
C VAL A 173 4.33 -36.42 0.15
N VAL A 174 3.74 -37.00 -0.90
CA VAL A 174 4.49 -37.69 -1.93
C VAL A 174 4.91 -36.68 -2.99
N ASP A 175 6.17 -36.23 -2.91
CA ASP A 175 6.79 -35.38 -3.92
C ASP A 175 7.10 -36.18 -5.19
N ARG A 176 6.59 -35.70 -6.33
CA ARG A 176 6.91 -36.21 -7.67
C ARG A 176 7.52 -35.11 -8.51
N TYR A 177 8.80 -35.26 -8.83
CA TYR A 177 9.50 -34.30 -9.68
C TYR A 177 9.27 -34.62 -11.16
N HIS A 178 9.10 -33.56 -11.94
CA HIS A 178 8.92 -33.64 -13.38
C HIS A 178 9.98 -32.79 -14.09
N GLN A 179 10.93 -33.47 -14.74
CA GLN A 179 12.03 -32.82 -15.45
C GLN A 179 11.51 -31.96 -16.60
N GLY A 180 11.98 -30.71 -16.69
CA GLY A 180 11.61 -29.79 -17.78
C GLY A 180 10.28 -29.04 -17.60
N LEU A 181 9.41 -29.51 -16.69
CA LEU A 181 8.07 -28.92 -16.53
C LEU A 181 8.14 -27.52 -15.93
N ARG A 182 7.32 -26.63 -16.52
CA ARG A 182 7.07 -25.27 -16.06
C ARG A 182 5.72 -25.22 -15.36
N HIS A 183 5.42 -24.08 -14.75
CA HIS A 183 4.25 -23.86 -13.89
C HIS A 183 2.90 -24.27 -14.46
N GLY A 184 2.66 -24.05 -15.76
CA GLY A 184 1.38 -24.37 -16.42
C GLY A 184 1.35 -25.73 -17.12
N SER A 185 2.46 -26.48 -17.15
CA SER A 185 2.58 -27.71 -17.96
C SER A 185 1.85 -28.92 -17.37
N PHE A 186 1.31 -28.83 -16.16
CA PHE A 186 0.63 -29.94 -15.49
C PHE A 186 -0.74 -30.28 -16.08
N PHE A 187 -1.30 -29.40 -16.92
CA PHE A 187 -2.68 -29.51 -17.38
C PHE A 187 -2.82 -30.04 -18.80
N GLU A 188 -1.71 -30.42 -19.43
CA GLU A 188 -1.76 -31.10 -20.72
C GLU A 188 -2.48 -32.45 -20.56
N GLY A 189 -3.45 -32.77 -21.42
CA GLY A 189 -4.30 -33.95 -21.22
C GLY A 189 -3.54 -35.26 -21.05
N GLY A 190 -2.40 -35.42 -21.72
CA GLY A 190 -1.49 -36.56 -21.54
C GLY A 190 -0.85 -36.63 -20.15
N PHE A 191 -0.58 -35.49 -19.51
CA PHE A 191 -0.08 -35.43 -18.14
C PHE A 191 -1.15 -35.90 -17.15
N LEU A 192 -2.38 -35.36 -17.24
CA LEU A 192 -3.50 -35.75 -16.37
C LEU A 192 -3.77 -37.26 -16.43
N ALA A 193 -3.92 -37.79 -17.66
CA ALA A 193 -4.23 -39.19 -17.89
C ALA A 193 -3.14 -40.12 -17.35
N ARG A 194 -1.87 -39.70 -17.45
CA ARG A 194 -0.72 -40.49 -16.98
C ARG A 194 -0.53 -40.43 -15.47
N TRP A 195 -0.71 -39.27 -14.85
CA TRP A 195 -0.22 -39.01 -13.50
C TRP A 195 -1.29 -38.80 -12.44
N TRP A 196 -2.48 -38.32 -12.81
CA TRP A 196 -3.55 -38.01 -11.86
C TRP A 196 -4.67 -39.04 -11.89
N VAL A 197 -5.14 -39.43 -13.08
CA VAL A 197 -6.22 -40.42 -13.23
C VAL A 197 -5.93 -41.72 -12.48
N PRO A 198 -4.75 -42.37 -12.62
CA PRO A 198 -4.49 -43.62 -11.91
C PRO A 198 -4.53 -43.46 -10.38
N VAL A 199 -4.02 -42.33 -9.88
CA VAL A 199 -4.00 -42.04 -8.44
C VAL A 199 -5.40 -41.83 -7.89
N LEU A 200 -6.24 -41.09 -8.63
CA LEU A 200 -7.64 -40.87 -8.27
C LEU A 200 -8.45 -42.19 -8.31
N GLN A 201 -8.08 -43.13 -9.19
CA GLN A 201 -8.64 -44.48 -9.23
C GLN A 201 -8.08 -45.43 -8.15
N GLY A 202 -7.17 -44.94 -7.29
CA GLY A 202 -6.62 -45.68 -6.16
C GLY A 202 -5.26 -46.34 -6.41
N ALA A 203 -4.74 -46.32 -7.64
CA ALA A 203 -3.42 -46.88 -7.95
C ALA A 203 -2.32 -46.13 -7.21
N ALA A 204 -1.24 -46.82 -6.83
CA ALA A 204 -0.08 -46.18 -6.21
C ALA A 204 0.52 -45.13 -7.17
N PRO A 205 0.97 -43.97 -6.67
CA PRO A 205 1.58 -42.97 -7.52
C PRO A 205 2.86 -43.51 -8.14
N ALA A 206 2.93 -43.45 -9.47
CA ALA A 206 4.17 -43.72 -10.19
C ALA A 206 5.26 -42.74 -9.72
N PRO A 207 6.51 -43.19 -9.57
CA PRO A 207 7.61 -42.32 -9.16
C PRO A 207 7.85 -41.24 -10.22
N GLY A 208 8.17 -40.04 -9.74
CA GLY A 208 8.67 -38.95 -10.60
C GLY A 208 10.13 -39.17 -10.98
N THR A 209 10.73 -38.17 -11.62
CA THR A 209 12.18 -38.14 -11.85
C THR A 209 12.93 -37.92 -10.52
N ALA A 210 14.24 -38.20 -10.51
CA ALA A 210 15.08 -37.79 -9.39
C ALA A 210 15.03 -36.26 -9.22
N LYS A 211 15.13 -35.78 -7.97
CA LYS A 211 15.22 -34.35 -7.66
C LYS A 211 16.46 -33.76 -8.34
N PRO A 212 16.32 -32.88 -9.34
CA PRO A 212 17.48 -32.30 -9.98
C PRO A 212 18.11 -31.25 -9.07
N LYS A 213 19.38 -30.91 -9.34
CA LYS A 213 19.99 -29.71 -8.78
C LYS A 213 19.25 -28.49 -9.32
N SER A 214 18.75 -27.66 -8.43
CA SER A 214 18.10 -26.42 -8.80
C SER A 214 19.10 -25.46 -9.46
N PRO A 215 18.66 -24.64 -10.42
CA PRO A 215 19.50 -23.59 -10.99
C PRO A 215 20.07 -22.66 -9.91
N TRP A 216 21.33 -22.29 -10.03
CA TRP A 216 22.04 -21.44 -9.06
C TRP A 216 21.33 -20.09 -8.80
N TRP A 217 20.64 -19.56 -9.81
CA TRP A 217 19.96 -18.27 -9.71
C TRP A 217 18.69 -18.34 -8.85
N PHE A 218 18.09 -19.53 -8.63
CA PHE A 218 17.02 -19.66 -7.65
C PHE A 218 17.54 -19.39 -6.22
N THR A 219 18.76 -19.82 -5.91
CA THR A 219 19.42 -19.51 -4.62
C THR A 219 19.70 -18.02 -4.50
N LEU A 220 20.12 -17.37 -5.60
CA LEU A 220 20.30 -15.92 -5.61
C LEU A 220 19.00 -15.17 -5.29
N LEU A 221 17.86 -15.60 -5.85
CA LEU A 221 16.56 -14.99 -5.55
C LEU A 221 16.18 -15.13 -4.07
N THR A 222 16.43 -16.27 -3.45
CA THR A 222 16.17 -16.43 -2.01
C THR A 222 17.04 -15.51 -1.15
N GLU A 223 18.29 -15.27 -1.53
CA GLU A 223 19.17 -14.31 -0.83
C GLU A 223 18.69 -12.85 -1.01
N VAL A 224 18.15 -12.51 -2.19
CA VAL A 224 17.55 -11.18 -2.45
C VAL A 224 16.42 -10.88 -1.45
N ARG A 225 15.68 -11.88 -0.95
CA ARG A 225 14.65 -11.67 0.09
C ARG A 225 15.22 -11.02 1.34
N HIS A 226 16.37 -11.47 1.81
CA HIS A 226 17.02 -10.94 3.01
C HIS A 226 17.45 -9.48 2.80
N LEU A 227 17.98 -9.16 1.61
CA LEU A 227 18.33 -7.79 1.23
C LEU A 227 17.09 -6.89 1.15
N LEU A 228 16.01 -7.34 0.50
CA LEU A 228 14.76 -6.58 0.40
C LEU A 228 14.12 -6.34 1.77
N THR A 229 14.11 -7.35 2.63
CA THR A 229 13.59 -7.24 4.01
C THR A 229 14.42 -6.28 4.84
N GLY A 230 15.75 -6.33 4.69
CA GLY A 230 16.68 -5.40 5.34
C GLY A 230 16.45 -3.96 4.87
N ALA A 231 16.32 -3.75 3.55
CA ALA A 231 16.07 -2.43 2.97
C ALA A 231 14.73 -1.84 3.42
N LEU A 232 13.65 -2.64 3.44
CA LEU A 232 12.33 -2.19 3.91
C LEU A 232 12.35 -1.84 5.40
N THR A 233 13.02 -2.65 6.22
CA THR A 233 13.18 -2.38 7.65
C THR A 233 13.97 -1.09 7.88
N ALA A 234 15.06 -0.88 7.13
CA ALA A 234 15.85 0.34 7.19
C ALA A 234 15.02 1.57 6.79
N LEU A 235 14.24 1.48 5.70
CA LEU A 235 13.34 2.55 5.28
C LEU A 235 12.32 2.90 6.36
N LEU A 236 11.67 1.90 6.96
CA LEU A 236 10.70 2.13 8.04
C LEU A 236 11.36 2.78 9.26
N ALA A 237 12.55 2.32 9.65
CA ALA A 237 13.31 2.93 10.74
C ALA A 237 13.68 4.38 10.43
N CYS A 238 14.11 4.68 9.20
CA CYS A 238 14.35 6.05 8.75
C CYS A 238 13.09 6.91 8.85
N LEU A 239 11.92 6.40 8.43
CA LEU A 239 10.64 7.13 8.53
C LEU A 239 10.22 7.38 9.99
N LEU A 240 10.46 6.44 10.89
CA LEU A 240 10.17 6.61 12.32
C LEU A 240 11.09 7.63 12.98
N VAL A 241 12.40 7.53 12.75
CA VAL A 241 13.38 8.55 13.21
C VAL A 241 13.00 9.91 12.66
N PHE A 242 12.57 9.95 11.40
CA PHE A 242 12.12 11.17 10.76
C PHE A 242 10.88 11.76 11.45
N ALA A 243 9.87 10.95 11.73
CA ALA A 243 8.66 11.39 12.42
C ALA A 243 8.95 11.93 13.83
N GLU A 244 9.84 11.26 14.59
CA GLU A 244 10.29 11.71 15.90
C GLU A 244 11.05 13.04 15.83
N LEU A 245 11.94 13.20 14.84
CA LEU A 245 12.66 14.46 14.66
C LEU A 245 11.70 15.61 14.28
N ALA A 246 10.71 15.36 13.44
CA ALA A 246 9.68 16.35 13.11
C ALA A 246 8.85 16.73 14.35
N TYR A 247 8.58 15.77 15.24
CA TYR A 247 7.89 16.02 16.51
C TYR A 247 8.74 16.81 17.53
N LEU A 248 10.02 16.48 17.64
CA LEU A 248 10.95 17.12 18.60
C LEU A 248 11.40 18.51 18.18
N PHE A 249 11.40 18.79 16.87
CA PHE A 249 11.81 20.08 16.30
C PHE A 249 10.65 20.69 15.50
N PRO A 250 9.53 21.07 16.15
CA PRO A 250 8.46 21.75 15.46
C PRO A 250 8.95 23.09 14.92
N PRO A 251 8.42 23.57 13.78
CA PRO A 251 8.75 24.90 13.28
C PRO A 251 8.44 25.97 14.34
N GLU A 252 9.30 26.99 14.43
CA GLU A 252 9.08 28.09 15.36
C GLU A 252 7.74 28.78 15.04
N PRO A 253 6.85 28.94 16.03
CA PRO A 253 5.59 29.61 15.81
C PRO A 253 5.81 31.08 15.49
N LEU A 254 5.09 31.57 14.50
CA LEU A 254 5.05 32.97 14.11
C LEU A 254 3.90 33.65 14.84
N ARG A 255 4.21 34.83 15.38
CA ARG A 255 3.25 35.74 15.99
C ARG A 255 3.65 37.16 15.64
N VAL A 256 2.69 37.91 15.12
CA VAL A 256 2.86 39.32 14.81
C VAL A 256 1.93 40.12 15.72
N VAL A 257 2.52 41.06 16.46
CA VAL A 257 1.78 41.99 17.32
C VAL A 257 2.21 43.41 16.96
N VAL A 258 1.25 44.20 16.53
CA VAL A 258 1.33 45.63 16.28
C VAL A 258 0.49 46.30 17.38
N PRO A 259 1.11 47.07 18.30
CA PRO A 259 0.39 47.66 19.41
C PRO A 259 -0.65 48.69 18.95
N THR A 260 -1.74 48.82 19.70
CA THR A 260 -2.81 49.82 19.46
C THR A 260 -2.42 51.25 19.79
N ASN A 261 -1.23 51.46 20.36
CA ASN A 261 -0.76 52.76 20.81
C ASN A 261 0.00 53.40 19.64
N ALA A 262 -0.71 54.24 18.88
CA ALA A 262 -0.29 54.88 17.65
C ALA A 262 1.13 55.51 17.64
N PRO A 263 1.67 55.80 16.44
CA PRO A 263 1.64 54.98 15.24
C PRO A 263 2.69 53.86 15.33
N ALA A 264 2.31 52.65 14.91
CA ALA A 264 3.18 51.47 15.04
C ALA A 264 3.78 51.08 13.69
N SER A 265 5.12 50.97 13.63
CA SER A 265 5.83 50.57 12.41
C SER A 265 5.56 49.12 12.04
N LEU A 266 5.26 48.88 10.76
CA LEU A 266 5.13 47.54 10.21
C LEU A 266 6.47 46.91 9.79
N GLU A 267 7.58 47.64 9.89
CA GLU A 267 8.89 47.17 9.40
C GLU A 267 9.28 45.80 10.00
N GLN A 268 9.18 45.63 11.31
CA GLN A 268 9.55 44.36 11.98
C GLN A 268 8.60 43.20 11.61
N PRO A 269 7.26 43.35 11.72
CA PRO A 269 6.31 42.35 11.23
C PRO A 269 6.57 41.90 9.80
N ILE A 270 6.79 42.86 8.90
CA ILE A 270 6.94 42.58 7.49
C ILE A 270 8.27 41.87 7.22
N ARG A 271 9.39 42.33 7.79
CA ARG A 271 10.69 41.64 7.66
C ARG A 271 10.66 40.22 8.20
N LEU A 272 9.90 39.96 9.28
CA LEU A 272 9.71 38.62 9.80
C LEU A 272 8.99 37.72 8.78
N VAL A 273 7.88 38.20 8.22
CA VAL A 273 7.11 37.48 7.19
C VAL A 273 7.95 37.24 5.94
N GLU A 274 8.60 38.28 5.42
CA GLU A 274 9.47 38.22 4.24
C GLU A 274 10.60 37.20 4.43
N SER A 275 11.30 37.25 5.57
CA SER A 275 12.38 36.33 5.91
C SER A 275 11.88 34.88 5.87
N ARG A 276 10.74 34.59 6.50
CA ARG A 276 10.17 33.24 6.59
C ARG A 276 9.62 32.74 5.26
N MET A 277 9.03 33.62 4.44
CA MET A 277 8.58 33.29 3.09
C MET A 277 9.76 33.06 2.12
N SER A 278 10.92 33.67 2.41
CA SER A 278 12.14 33.54 1.61
C SER A 278 13.05 32.37 2.04
N GLU A 279 12.83 31.81 3.24
CA GLU A 279 13.54 30.62 3.70
C GLU A 279 13.26 29.43 2.78
N LYS A 280 14.27 28.98 2.02
CA LYS A 280 14.18 27.82 1.13
C LYS A 280 13.82 26.53 1.89
N CYS A 281 14.17 26.43 3.17
CA CYS A 281 13.90 25.27 4.00
C CYS A 281 14.07 25.65 5.50
N PRO A 282 13.02 25.57 6.34
CA PRO A 282 13.06 25.91 7.76
C PRO A 282 13.60 24.77 8.64
N LEU A 283 13.96 23.62 8.05
CA LEU A 283 14.55 22.48 8.76
C LEU A 283 16.06 22.66 8.94
N PRO A 284 16.70 21.91 9.87
CA PRO A 284 18.15 21.85 9.96
C PRO A 284 18.81 21.59 8.61
N ALA A 285 19.98 22.20 8.37
CA ALA A 285 20.64 22.17 7.07
C ALA A 285 20.79 20.76 6.46
N TRP A 286 21.00 19.72 7.27
CA TRP A 286 21.15 18.33 6.80
C TRP A 286 19.85 17.72 6.25
N LEU A 287 18.68 18.16 6.71
CA LEU A 287 17.36 17.74 6.19
C LEU A 287 17.02 18.44 4.87
N CYS A 288 17.51 19.67 4.69
CA CYS A 288 17.22 20.48 3.50
C CYS A 288 17.90 19.97 2.22
N TRP A 289 18.81 19.00 2.32
CA TRP A 289 19.52 18.43 1.16
C TRP A 289 18.71 17.34 0.45
N VAL A 290 17.62 16.85 1.07
CA VAL A 290 16.76 15.81 0.48
C VAL A 290 15.61 16.46 -0.30
N ALA A 291 15.97 17.14 -1.39
CA ALA A 291 15.05 17.93 -2.23
C ALA A 291 13.73 17.21 -2.61
N PRO A 292 13.68 15.90 -2.94
CA PRO A 292 12.43 15.23 -3.32
C PRO A 292 11.44 15.09 -2.17
N LEU A 293 11.91 15.09 -0.92
CA LEU A 293 11.05 14.93 0.24
C LEU A 293 10.51 16.27 0.74
N GLN A 294 11.16 17.40 0.44
CA GLN A 294 10.80 18.72 0.98
C GLN A 294 9.30 19.06 0.97
N PRO A 295 8.53 18.83 -0.11
CA PRO A 295 7.10 19.12 -0.12
C PRO A 295 6.32 18.26 0.89
N LEU A 296 6.73 17.00 1.06
CA LEU A 296 6.15 16.06 2.02
C LEU A 296 6.57 16.41 3.46
N LEU A 297 7.81 16.90 3.65
CA LEU A 297 8.38 17.19 4.97
C LEU A 297 7.88 18.50 5.56
N LEU A 298 7.66 19.50 4.72
CA LEU A 298 7.36 20.85 5.17
C LEU A 298 5.85 21.10 5.28
N ALA A 299 5.02 20.23 4.67
CA ALA A 299 3.57 20.45 4.50
C ALA A 299 3.28 21.92 4.12
N ARG A 300 4.20 22.53 3.36
CA ARG A 300 4.18 23.94 3.00
C ARG A 300 3.33 24.06 1.76
N ASP A 301 2.05 24.34 1.96
CA ASP A 301 1.12 24.66 0.88
C ASP A 301 1.10 26.15 0.52
N TYR A 302 1.90 27.00 1.20
CA TYR A 302 1.89 28.43 0.91
C TYR A 302 2.80 28.84 -0.25
N PRO A 303 2.38 29.83 -1.06
CA PRO A 303 3.14 30.35 -2.20
C PRO A 303 4.50 30.92 -1.79
N GLY A 304 5.54 30.69 -2.60
CA GLY A 304 6.81 31.39 -2.43
C GLY A 304 6.68 32.88 -2.77
N MET A 305 7.38 33.77 -2.06
CA MET A 305 7.34 35.20 -2.37
C MET A 305 8.12 35.51 -3.66
N ARG A 306 7.44 36.07 -4.67
CA ARG A 306 8.01 36.49 -5.95
C ARG A 306 8.50 37.93 -5.93
N ALA A 307 7.71 38.80 -5.32
CA ALA A 307 7.96 40.23 -5.26
C ALA A 307 7.53 40.78 -3.90
N PHE A 308 8.36 41.65 -3.36
CA PHE A 308 8.18 42.31 -2.09
C PHE A 308 8.44 43.80 -2.28
N ASP A 309 7.45 44.63 -1.97
CA ASP A 309 7.55 46.08 -2.10
C ASP A 309 8.11 46.71 -0.82
N ASP A 310 9.33 47.24 -0.88
CA ASP A 310 10.00 47.93 0.23
C ASP A 310 9.19 49.11 0.80
N THR A 311 8.22 49.64 0.05
CA THR A 311 7.30 50.68 0.54
C THR A 311 6.48 50.19 1.74
N LEU A 312 6.20 48.88 1.83
CA LEU A 312 5.53 48.26 2.97
C LEU A 312 6.30 48.53 4.29
N LEU A 313 7.63 48.56 4.25
CA LEU A 313 8.49 48.82 5.41
C LEU A 313 8.37 50.24 5.96
N ARG A 314 7.73 51.15 5.22
CA ARG A 314 7.53 52.56 5.60
C ARG A 314 6.13 52.83 6.14
N ILE A 315 5.26 51.83 6.17
CA ILE A 315 3.89 51.94 6.64
C ILE A 315 3.88 51.93 8.17
N GLU A 316 3.14 52.87 8.75
CA GLU A 316 2.79 52.87 10.15
C GLU A 316 1.27 52.81 10.32
N LEU A 317 0.82 51.91 11.19
CA LEU A 317 -0.59 51.67 11.45
C LEU A 317 -1.08 52.52 12.61
N CYS A 318 -2.26 53.11 12.45
CA CYS A 318 -2.99 53.77 13.54
C CYS A 318 -3.86 52.81 14.37
N ASP A 319 -4.15 51.63 13.83
CA ASP A 319 -4.87 50.55 14.50
C ASP A 319 -3.93 49.39 14.81
N GLY A 320 -4.10 48.79 16.00
CA GLY A 320 -3.34 47.59 16.35
C GLY A 320 -3.72 46.39 15.48
N PHE A 321 -2.80 45.45 15.37
CA PHE A 321 -2.97 44.20 14.65
C PHE A 321 -2.32 43.08 15.46
N GLU A 322 -3.06 42.00 15.73
CA GLU A 322 -2.53 40.81 16.36
C GLU A 322 -2.96 39.60 15.54
N TYR A 323 -1.98 38.78 15.15
CA TYR A 323 -2.25 37.53 14.49
C TYR A 323 -1.28 36.42 14.91
N PRO A 324 -1.79 35.20 15.18
CA PRO A 324 -3.21 34.87 15.37
C PRO A 324 -3.86 35.58 16.58
N PRO A 325 -5.18 35.82 16.57
CA PRO A 325 -5.86 36.46 17.71
C PRO A 325 -5.82 35.55 18.95
N GLY A 326 -5.77 36.15 20.14
CA GLY A 326 -5.88 35.39 21.41
C GLY A 326 -4.61 34.64 21.82
N GLY A 327 -3.47 34.91 21.19
CA GLY A 327 -2.19 34.27 21.52
C GLY A 327 -1.99 32.88 20.90
N ASP A 328 -2.88 32.48 19.99
CA ASP A 328 -2.69 31.32 19.13
C ASP A 328 -1.43 31.49 18.27
N ARG A 329 -0.95 30.37 17.72
CA ARG A 329 0.32 30.30 16.99
C ARG A 329 0.06 29.82 15.57
N THR A 330 0.49 30.58 14.57
CA THR A 330 0.54 30.11 13.18
C THR A 330 1.98 29.75 12.83
N THR A 331 2.16 28.83 11.90
CA THR A 331 3.47 28.53 11.30
C THR A 331 3.55 29.00 9.85
N ASP A 332 2.45 29.60 9.36
CA ASP A 332 2.30 30.06 8.00
C ASP A 332 2.50 31.59 7.91
N PRO A 333 3.64 32.07 7.38
CA PRO A 333 3.85 33.49 7.17
C PRO A 333 2.92 34.08 6.09
N PHE A 334 2.39 33.26 5.18
CA PHE A 334 1.45 33.70 4.16
C PHE A 334 0.08 34.04 4.77
N GLU A 335 -0.38 33.25 5.75
CA GLU A 335 -1.59 33.54 6.52
C GLU A 335 -1.49 34.90 7.23
N ILE A 336 -0.32 35.23 7.79
CA ILE A 336 -0.06 36.56 8.38
C ILE A 336 -0.19 37.67 7.33
N ALA A 337 0.41 37.49 6.15
CA ALA A 337 0.35 38.47 5.06
C ALA A 337 -1.08 38.66 4.54
N GLU A 338 -1.84 37.57 4.42
CA GLU A 338 -3.24 37.58 3.99
C GLU A 338 -4.10 38.33 5.00
N GLN A 339 -3.96 38.02 6.29
CA GLN A 339 -4.76 38.65 7.35
C GLN A 339 -4.41 40.12 7.52
N LEU A 340 -3.13 40.49 7.37
CA LEU A 340 -2.70 41.88 7.41
C LEU A 340 -3.24 42.67 6.20
N SER A 341 -3.23 42.07 5.00
CA SER A 341 -3.78 42.68 3.79
C SER A 341 -5.31 42.76 3.83
N ALA A 342 -5.99 41.76 4.39
CA ALA A 342 -7.44 41.76 4.57
C ALA A 342 -7.89 42.80 5.62
N ARG A 343 -7.06 43.05 6.65
CA ARG A 343 -7.33 44.07 7.67
C ARG A 343 -7.11 45.49 7.15
N PHE A 344 -6.11 45.69 6.28
CA PHE A 344 -5.74 47.00 5.72
C PHE A 344 -5.74 47.01 4.18
N PRO A 345 -6.88 46.67 3.53
CA PRO A 345 -6.94 46.48 2.08
C PRO A 345 -6.69 47.77 1.29
N GLN A 346 -6.88 48.93 1.91
CA GLN A 346 -6.58 50.22 1.31
C GLN A 346 -5.08 50.50 1.24
N CYS A 347 -4.25 49.86 2.07
CA CYS A 347 -2.82 50.20 2.20
C CYS A 347 -1.90 49.19 1.54
N MET A 348 -2.35 47.94 1.41
CA MET A 348 -1.54 46.85 0.88
C MET A 348 -2.41 45.78 0.23
N ARG A 349 -1.81 45.04 -0.69
CA ARG A 349 -2.45 43.93 -1.41
C ARG A 349 -1.50 42.75 -1.51
N LEU A 350 -2.04 41.56 -1.27
CA LEU A 350 -1.37 40.29 -1.48
C LEU A 350 -1.99 39.63 -2.71
N ASP A 351 -1.20 39.48 -3.78
CA ASP A 351 -1.62 38.84 -5.02
C ASP A 351 -1.00 37.44 -5.11
N THR A 352 -1.81 36.40 -5.37
CA THR A 352 -1.34 35.04 -5.63
C THR A 352 -1.50 34.67 -7.10
N GLU A 353 -0.46 34.06 -7.66
CA GLU A 353 -0.48 33.54 -9.02
C GLU A 353 -0.66 32.03 -8.95
N GLU A 354 -1.90 31.55 -9.13
CA GLU A 354 -2.26 30.12 -9.05
C GLU A 354 -1.37 29.23 -9.94
N ALA A 355 -1.02 29.71 -11.13
CA ALA A 355 -0.22 28.95 -12.09
C ALA A 355 1.25 28.76 -11.67
N SER A 356 1.80 29.68 -10.86
CA SER A 356 3.21 29.64 -10.45
C SER A 356 3.40 29.26 -8.99
N GLY A 357 2.33 29.27 -8.19
CA GLY A 357 2.40 29.08 -6.74
C GLY A 357 3.25 30.17 -6.08
N LYS A 358 3.20 31.40 -6.61
CA LYS A 358 3.95 32.53 -6.06
C LYS A 358 3.05 33.67 -5.62
N ALA A 359 3.49 34.41 -4.61
CA ALA A 359 2.79 35.58 -4.09
C ALA A 359 3.60 36.87 -4.31
N SER A 360 2.90 37.99 -4.51
CA SER A 360 3.48 39.33 -4.52
C SER A 360 2.78 40.19 -3.46
N TRP A 361 3.55 40.87 -2.62
CA TRP A 361 3.01 41.75 -1.58
C TRP A 361 3.39 43.20 -1.89
N THR A 362 2.39 44.03 -2.16
CA THR A 362 2.56 45.39 -2.68
C THR A 362 1.88 46.42 -1.80
N ALA A 363 2.50 47.59 -1.61
CA ALA A 363 1.86 48.73 -0.97
C ALA A 363 0.93 49.46 -1.95
N ILE A 364 -0.03 50.23 -1.42
CA ILE A 364 -0.92 51.13 -2.19
C ILE A 364 -0.75 52.56 -1.63
N PRO A 365 0.33 53.28 -2.03
CA PRO A 365 0.68 54.56 -1.43
C PRO A 365 -0.37 55.66 -1.60
N GLU A 366 -1.19 55.57 -2.65
CA GLU A 366 -2.21 56.58 -2.98
C GLU A 366 -3.32 56.71 -1.93
N ALA A 367 -3.51 55.68 -1.10
CA ALA A 367 -4.51 55.65 -0.04
C ALA A 367 -3.93 55.95 1.35
N MET A 368 -2.64 56.30 1.44
CA MET A 368 -1.94 56.56 2.69
C MET A 368 -1.53 58.03 2.81
N THR A 369 -1.47 58.54 4.04
CA THR A 369 -1.06 59.92 4.28
C THR A 369 0.45 59.97 4.50
N PRO A 370 1.22 60.65 3.63
CA PRO A 370 2.65 60.82 3.86
C PRO A 370 2.89 61.74 5.05
N TYR A 371 3.87 61.40 5.88
CA TYR A 371 4.32 62.28 6.95
C TYR A 371 5.80 62.08 7.24
N THR A 372 6.39 63.01 8.01
CA THR A 372 7.77 62.89 8.48
C THR A 372 7.75 62.62 9.98
N ASN A 373 8.32 61.50 10.41
CA ASN A 373 8.36 61.16 11.83
C ASN A 373 9.37 62.03 12.59
N SER A 374 9.45 61.86 13.92
CA SER A 374 10.36 62.63 14.78
C SER A 374 11.85 62.46 14.44
N ASN A 375 12.22 61.40 13.71
CA ASN A 375 13.59 61.13 13.27
C ASN A 375 13.91 61.74 11.90
N GLY A 376 12.94 62.37 11.23
CA GLY A 376 13.11 62.90 9.87
C GLY A 376 12.86 61.89 8.76
N ASP A 377 12.40 60.67 9.07
CA ASP A 377 12.09 59.67 8.06
C ASP A 377 10.74 59.95 7.42
N ARG A 378 10.66 59.80 6.10
CA ARG A 378 9.38 59.81 5.37
C ARG A 378 8.65 58.48 5.58
N ARG A 379 7.47 58.55 6.19
CA ARG A 379 6.61 57.41 6.53
C ARG A 379 5.22 57.57 5.92
N LEU A 380 4.45 56.50 5.88
CA LEU A 380 3.09 56.46 5.34
C LEU A 380 2.12 56.01 6.43
N LEU A 381 1.15 56.84 6.77
CA LEU A 381 0.11 56.52 7.73
C LEU A 381 -1.02 55.74 7.06
N CYS A 382 -1.36 54.59 7.64
CA CYS A 382 -2.41 53.70 7.18
C CYS A 382 -3.49 53.49 8.26
N GLY A 383 -4.76 53.55 7.84
CA GLY A 383 -5.90 53.27 8.72
C GLY A 383 -6.21 54.37 9.76
N CYS A 384 -5.62 55.56 9.61
CA CYS A 384 -5.81 56.67 10.55
C CYS A 384 -7.08 57.47 10.25
N SER A 385 -7.79 57.89 11.30
CA SER A 385 -8.83 58.92 11.18
C SER A 385 -8.23 60.29 10.85
N ALA A 386 -9.04 61.22 10.36
CA ALA A 386 -8.60 62.59 10.09
C ALA A 386 -8.15 63.33 11.36
N GLU A 387 -8.64 62.93 12.54
CA GLU A 387 -8.22 63.49 13.83
C GLU A 387 -6.87 62.90 14.28
N GLN A 388 -6.70 61.59 14.17
CA GLN A 388 -5.41 60.92 14.44
C GLN A 388 -4.32 61.47 13.53
N THR A 389 -4.62 61.63 12.23
CA THR A 389 -3.69 62.18 11.25
C THR A 389 -3.27 63.60 11.65
N ARG A 390 -4.22 64.50 11.94
CA ARG A 390 -3.90 65.87 12.40
C ARG A 390 -3.07 65.89 13.68
N THR A 391 -3.33 64.95 14.59
CA THR A 391 -2.58 64.83 15.84
C THR A 391 -1.13 64.39 15.57
N ILE A 392 -0.95 63.37 14.73
CA ILE A 392 0.37 62.83 14.37
C ILE A 392 1.18 63.82 13.53
N THR A 393 0.56 64.54 12.60
CA THR A 393 1.24 65.52 11.74
C THR A 393 1.43 66.90 12.39
N GLY A 394 1.03 67.07 13.65
CA GLY A 394 1.13 68.36 14.34
C GLY A 394 0.27 69.45 13.71
N GLY A 395 -0.85 69.09 13.09
CA GLY A 395 -1.78 70.01 12.43
C GLY A 395 -1.30 70.55 11.08
N GLN A 396 -0.16 70.08 10.56
CA GLN A 396 0.24 70.36 9.19
C GLN A 396 -0.78 69.68 8.26
N SER A 397 -1.49 70.50 7.47
CA SER A 397 -2.36 69.97 6.42
C SER A 397 -1.48 69.26 5.37
N PRO A 398 -1.89 68.06 4.92
CA PRO A 398 -1.08 67.22 4.03
C PRO A 398 -0.78 67.88 2.68
#